data_AF-A0A537N2J7-F1
#
_entry.id   AF-A0A537N2J7-F1
#
_cell.length_a   1.000
_cell.length_b   1.000
_cell.length_c   1.000
_cell.angle_alpha   90.00
_cell.angle_beta   90.00
_cell.angle_gamma   90.00
#
_symmetry.space_group_name_H-M   'P 1'
#
loop_
_entity.id
_entity.type
_entity.pdbx_description
1 polymer ?
#
loop_
_entity_poly.entity_id
_entity_poly.type
_entity_poly.pdbx_seq_one_letter_code
_entity_poly.pdbx_strand_id
1 'polypeptide(L)' 'MPLLEVAGLSKRFGGFVALDGIDLAVSEGERVGLIGPNGSGKSTLVNC' A
#
# COMPACT_ATOMS: atom_id res chain seq x y z
N MET A 1 6.78 -0.29 18.38
CA MET A 1 5.79 0.61 17.77
C MET A 1 6.15 0.72 16.30
N PRO A 2 5.19 0.70 15.37
CA PRO A 2 5.50 0.87 13.95
C PRO A 2 6.05 2.27 13.70
N LEU A 3 7.03 2.38 12.80
CA LEU A 3 7.53 3.66 12.29
C LEU A 3 6.59 4.21 11.22
N LEU A 4 5.99 3.32 10.43
CA LEU A 4 4.97 3.61 9.42
C LEU A 4 3.77 2.70 9.67
N GLU A 5 2.57 3.27 9.71
CA GLU A 5 1.32 2.53 9.83
C GLU A 5 0.29 3.11 8.88
N VAL A 6 -0.42 2.21 8.20
CA VAL A 6 -1.51 2.50 7.28
C VAL A 6 -2.63 1.51 7.59
N ALA A 7 -3.86 2.01 7.75
CA ALA A 7 -5.03 1.20 8.02
C ALA A 7 -6.15 1.54 7.03
N GLY A 8 -6.72 0.53 6.37
CA GLY A 8 -7.85 0.64 5.46
C GLY A 8 -7.59 1.46 4.20
N LEU A 9 -6.34 1.59 3.75
CA LEU A 9 -6.01 2.46 2.61
C LEU A 9 -6.68 1.98 1.33
N SER A 10 -7.52 2.85 0.80
CA SER A 10 -8.25 2.63 -0.44
C SER A 10 -7.97 3.76 -1.42
N LYS A 11 -7.78 3.43 -2.69
CA LYS A 11 -7.55 4.40 -3.77
C LYS A 11 -8.34 4.02 -4.99
N ARG A 12 -9.10 4.98 -5.53
CA ARG A 12 -9.85 4.83 -6.76
C ARG A 12 -9.40 5.85 -7.79
N PHE A 13 -9.35 5.44 -9.05
CA PHE A 13 -9.18 6.31 -10.21
C PHE A 13 -10.45 6.20 -11.06
N GLY A 14 -11.37 7.14 -10.86
CA GLY A 14 -12.73 7.03 -11.41
C GLY A 14 -13.42 5.77 -10.90
N GLY A 15 -13.91 4.93 -11.81
CA GLY A 15 -14.54 3.64 -11.48
C GLY A 15 -13.57 2.50 -11.15
N PHE A 16 -12.26 2.69 -11.35
CA PHE A 16 -11.25 1.66 -11.11
C PHE A 16 -10.75 1.69 -9.65
N VAL A 17 -10.78 0.54 -8.98
CA VAL A 17 -10.23 0.38 -7.63
C VAL A 17 -8.77 -0.05 -7.73
N ALA A 18 -7.85 0.86 -7.40
CA ALA A 18 -6.41 0.62 -7.46
C ALA A 18 -5.85 0.06 -6.16
N LEU A 19 -6.44 0.44 -5.01
CA LEU A 19 -6.18 -0.12 -3.68
C LEU A 19 -7.51 -0.30 -2.97
N ASP A 20 -7.67 -1.40 -2.24
CA ASP A 20 -8.90 -1.76 -1.54
C ASP A 20 -8.59 -2.22 -0.12
N GLY A 21 -8.75 -1.33 0.86
CA GLY A 21 -8.61 -1.66 2.28
C GLY A 21 -7.23 -2.20 2.68
N ILE A 22 -6.13 -1.61 2.23
CA ILE A 22 -4.78 -2.07 2.56
C ILE A 22 -4.40 -1.66 3.99
N ASP A 23 -4.04 -2.67 4.79
CA ASP A 23 -3.42 -2.51 6.10
C ASP A 23 -1.91 -2.84 5.99
N LEU A 24 -1.05 -1.95 6.50
CA LEU A 24 0.40 -2.11 6.51
C LEU A 24 1.00 -1.46 7.75
N ALA A 25 1.86 -2.19 8.45
CA ALA A 25 2.69 -1.65 9.52
C ALA A 25 4.15 -2.02 9.23
N VAL A 26 5.06 -1.05 9.36
CA VAL A 26 6.50 -1.24 9.15
C VAL A 26 7.23 -0.70 10.37
N SER A 27 8.06 -1.55 10.97
CA SER A 27 8.86 -1.23 12.15
C SER A 27 10.12 -0.44 11.77
N GLU A 28 10.69 0.27 12.73
CA GLU A 28 11.98 0.94 12.53
C GLU A 28 13.08 -0.08 12.18
N GLY A 29 13.83 0.19 11.10
CA GLY A 29 14.89 -0.70 10.60
C GLY A 29 14.39 -1.90 9.78
N GLU A 30 13.08 -2.12 9.66
CA GLU A 30 12.50 -3.19 8.85
C GLU A 30 12.64 -2.89 7.35
N ARG A 31 12.90 -3.94 6.55
CA ARG A 31 12.95 -3.85 5.09
C ARG A 31 11.81 -4.66 4.49
N VAL A 32 10.86 -3.97 3.87
CA VAL A 32 9.68 -4.58 3.24
C VAL A 32 9.79 -4.50 1.72
N GLY A 33 9.57 -5.63 1.05
CA GLY A 33 9.48 -5.71 -0.40
C GLY A 33 8.04 -5.79 -0.86
N LEU A 34 7.63 -4.90 -1.77
CA LEU A 34 6.31 -4.93 -2.38
C LEU A 34 6.37 -5.60 -3.75
N ILE A 35 5.82 -6.81 -3.86
CA ILE A 35 5.85 -7.64 -5.08
C ILE A 35 4.45 -7.90 -5.64
N GLY A 36 4.38 -8.19 -6.93
CA GLY A 36 3.12 -8.46 -7.62
C GLY A 36 3.18 -8.10 -9.12
N PRO A 37 2.25 -8.60 -9.94
CA PRO A 37 2.23 -8.34 -11.38
C PRO A 37 2.04 -6.84 -11.70
N ASN A 38 2.30 -6.43 -12.95
CA ASN A 38 2.01 -5.07 -13.38
C ASN A 38 0.52 -4.76 -13.22
N GLY A 39 0.19 -3.54 -12.76
CA GLY A 39 -1.19 -3.13 -12.50
C GLY A 39 -1.77 -3.51 -11.13
N SER A 40 -1.05 -4.27 -10.29
CA SER A 40 -1.50 -4.67 -8.93
C SER A 40 -1.55 -3.55 -7.88
N GLY A 41 -1.36 -2.29 -8.26
CA GLY A 41 -1.43 -1.15 -7.32
C GLY A 41 -0.13 -0.83 -6.57
N LYS A 42 0.99 -1.50 -6.84
CA LYS A 42 2.27 -1.29 -6.10
C LYS A 42 2.75 0.17 -6.09
N SER A 43 2.91 0.77 -7.28
CA SER A 43 3.31 2.18 -7.38
C SER A 43 2.22 3.11 -6.86
N THR A 44 0.95 2.70 -6.92
CA THR A 44 -0.14 3.46 -6.29
C THR A 44 -0.01 3.46 -4.77
N LEU A 45 0.32 2.32 -4.14
CA LEU A 45 0.54 2.20 -2.70
C LEU A 45 1.70 3.08 -2.23
N VAL A 46 2.80 3.12 -2.99
CA VAL A 46 3.97 3.94 -2.66
C VAL A 46 3.71 5.46 -2.82
N ASN A 47 2.77 5.84 -3.67
CA ASN A 47 2.46 7.25 -3.99
C ASN A 47 1.22 7.80 -3.26
N CYS A 48 0.54 7.01 -2.45
CA CYS A 48 -0.55 7.49 -1.59
C CYS A 48 0.03 8.14 -0.34
#